data_AF-A0A679HI17-F1
#
_entry.id   AF-A0A679HI17-F1
#
_cell.length_a   1.000
_cell.length_b   1.000
_cell.length_c   1.000
_cell.angle_alpha   90.00
_cell.angle_beta   90.00
_cell.angle_gamma   90.00
#
_symmetry.space_group_name_H-M   'P 1'
#
loop_
_entity.id
_entity.type
_entity.pdbx_description
1 polymer ?
#
loop_
_entity_poly.entity_id
_entity_poly.type
_entity_poly.pdbx_seq_one_letter_code
_entity_poly.pdbx_strand_id
1 'polypeptide(L)'
;MRKQPVDQMREKKSMAMGLDSLRKSLARWTEQGDQLTTSIPGLSLFRRDALTLPASYMYERSICLIAQGTKRVVLGEEVYEYDPHHYLITSIDLPAVCQIIKASRPSLT
;
A
#
# COMPACT_ATOMS: atom_id res chain seq x y z
N MET A 1 -17.59 22.43 -9.54
CA MET A 1 -17.76 21.98 -10.94
C MET A 1 -17.86 20.45 -10.94
N ARG A 2 -19.05 19.86 -11.17
CA ARG A 2 -19.22 18.39 -11.21
C ARG A 2 -18.66 17.86 -12.54
N LYS A 3 -17.65 16.98 -12.49
CA LYS A 3 -17.15 16.28 -13.69
C LYS A 3 -18.27 15.45 -14.33
N GLN A 4 -18.34 15.39 -15.65
CA GLN A 4 -19.35 14.59 -16.36
C GLN A 4 -19.17 13.10 -16.05
N PRO A 5 -20.26 12.29 -16.05
CA PRO A 5 -20.21 10.87 -15.67
C PRO A 5 -19.21 10.04 -16.51
N VAL A 6 -19.02 10.39 -17.78
CA VAL A 6 -18.13 9.70 -18.72
C VAL A 6 -16.66 9.92 -18.36
N ASP A 7 -16.28 11.13 -17.93
CA ASP A 7 -14.90 11.45 -17.54
C ASP A 7 -14.51 10.71 -16.25
N GLN A 8 -15.41 10.64 -15.28
CA GLN A 8 -15.19 9.89 -14.05
C GLN A 8 -15.01 8.39 -14.31
N MET A 9 -15.80 7.83 -15.22
CA MET A 9 -15.67 6.43 -15.63
C MET A 9 -14.32 6.15 -16.29
N ARG A 10 -13.85 7.06 -17.15
CA ARG A 10 -12.55 6.96 -17.83
C ARG A 10 -11.39 7.07 -16.85
N GLU A 11 -11.44 8.02 -15.93
CA GLU A 11 -10.44 8.19 -14.86
C GLU A 11 -10.38 6.94 -13.96
N LYS A 12 -11.54 6.43 -13.54
CA LYS A 12 -11.64 5.21 -12.72
C LYS A 12 -11.07 3.99 -13.43
N LYS A 13 -11.35 3.84 -14.74
CA LYS A 13 -10.78 2.77 -15.57
C LYS A 13 -9.25 2.89 -15.70
N SER A 14 -8.74 4.09 -15.92
CA SER A 14 -7.30 4.36 -15.97
C SER A 14 -6.60 3.98 -14.67
N MET A 15 -7.15 4.42 -13.53
CA MET A 15 -6.63 4.08 -12.20
C MET A 15 -6.64 2.57 -11.95
N ALA A 16 -7.73 1.88 -12.30
CA ALA A 16 -7.82 0.43 -12.14
C ALA A 16 -6.74 -0.31 -12.95
N MET A 17 -6.46 0.11 -14.19
CA MET A 17 -5.37 -0.46 -14.99
C MET A 17 -3.99 -0.18 -14.37
N GLY A 18 -3.78 1.04 -13.85
CA GLY A 18 -2.56 1.41 -13.15
C GLY A 18 -2.30 0.55 -11.91
N LEU A 19 -3.32 0.35 -11.08
CA LEU A 19 -3.26 -0.49 -9.89
C LEU A 19 -2.98 -1.96 -10.23
N ASP A 20 -3.61 -2.52 -11.26
CA ASP A 20 -3.33 -3.90 -11.67
C ASP A 20 -1.88 -4.07 -12.17
N SER A 21 -1.36 -3.09 -12.92
CA SER A 21 0.05 -3.10 -13.37
C SER A 21 1.03 -3.01 -12.20
N LEU A 22 0.76 -2.12 -11.24
CA LEU A 22 1.57 -1.97 -10.03
C LEU A 22 1.55 -3.26 -9.19
N ARG A 23 0.37 -3.85 -8.98
CA ARG A 23 0.19 -5.13 -8.27
C ARG A 23 1.00 -6.25 -8.91
N LYS A 24 0.90 -6.42 -10.24
CA LYS A 24 1.67 -7.43 -10.99
C LYS A 24 3.18 -7.21 -10.87
N SER A 25 3.62 -5.96 -10.90
CA SER A 25 5.03 -5.61 -10.75
C SER A 25 5.52 -5.96 -9.35
N LEU A 26 4.81 -5.54 -8.30
CA LEU A 26 5.15 -5.87 -6.91
C LEU A 26 5.22 -7.38 -6.69
N ALA A 27 4.24 -8.15 -7.18
CA ALA A 27 4.23 -9.60 -7.04
C ALA A 27 5.48 -10.26 -7.65
N ARG A 28 5.93 -9.79 -8.82
CA ARG A 28 7.15 -10.27 -9.49
C ARG A 28 8.41 -9.94 -8.71
N TRP A 29 8.54 -8.69 -8.26
CA TRP A 29 9.74 -8.23 -7.56
C TRP A 29 9.88 -8.79 -6.14
N THR A 30 8.77 -9.18 -5.52
CA THR A 30 8.74 -9.74 -4.16
C THR A 30 8.58 -11.26 -4.14
N GLU A 31 8.82 -11.95 -5.27
CA GLU A 31 8.65 -13.40 -5.34
C GLU A 31 9.47 -14.17 -4.29
N GLN A 32 10.71 -13.72 -4.07
CA GLN A 32 11.69 -14.35 -3.19
C GLN A 32 11.60 -13.91 -1.72
N GLY A 33 10.69 -13.00 -1.38
CA GLY A 33 10.59 -12.52 0.00
C GLY A 33 9.59 -11.39 0.21
N ASP A 34 9.25 -11.20 1.47
CA ASP A 34 8.21 -10.28 1.91
C ASP A 34 8.64 -8.80 1.88
N GLN A 35 9.93 -8.53 1.66
CA GLN A 35 10.48 -7.20 1.48
C GLN A 35 11.62 -7.24 0.47
N LEU A 36 11.64 -6.25 -0.42
CA LEU A 36 12.75 -5.99 -1.33
C LEU A 36 13.23 -4.55 -1.14
N THR A 37 14.49 -4.40 -0.72
CA THR A 37 15.21 -3.14 -0.87
C THR A 37 15.67 -3.01 -2.31
N THR A 38 15.22 -1.97 -3.01
CA THR A 38 15.55 -1.80 -4.43
C THR A 38 16.90 -1.11 -4.60
N SER A 39 17.42 -1.09 -5.84
CA SER A 39 18.59 -0.27 -6.19
C SER A 39 18.29 1.23 -6.27
N ILE A 40 17.01 1.63 -6.22
CA ILE A 40 16.58 3.02 -6.22
C ILE A 40 16.57 3.51 -4.76
N PRO A 41 17.40 4.52 -4.41
CA PRO A 41 17.43 5.04 -3.05
C PRO A 41 16.06 5.53 -2.58
N GLY A 42 15.64 5.11 -1.38
CA GLY A 42 14.36 5.49 -0.79
C GLY A 42 13.15 4.71 -1.31
N LEU A 43 13.32 3.74 -2.21
CA LEU A 43 12.25 2.87 -2.67
C LEU A 43 12.44 1.44 -2.13
N SER A 44 11.46 1.00 -1.35
CA SER A 44 11.35 -0.38 -0.87
C SER A 44 9.99 -0.96 -1.23
N LEU A 45 9.96 -2.25 -1.57
CA LEU A 45 8.75 -2.97 -1.93
C LEU A 45 8.42 -3.98 -0.84
N PHE A 46 7.13 -4.14 -0.53
CA PHE A 46 6.66 -5.04 0.51
C PHE A 46 5.53 -5.91 -0.02
N ARG A 47 5.52 -7.17 0.39
CA ARG A 47 4.41 -8.11 0.17
C ARG A 47 4.07 -8.79 1.49
N ARG A 48 2.77 -8.91 1.76
CA ARG A 48 2.23 -9.70 2.87
C ARG A 48 1.03 -10.48 2.33
N ASP A 49 1.08 -11.79 2.46
CA ASP A 49 0.05 -12.69 1.95
C ASP A 49 -1.09 -12.92 2.97
N ALA A 50 -0.88 -12.52 4.22
CA ALA A 50 -1.79 -12.72 5.33
C ALA A 50 -1.85 -11.49 6.24
N LEU A 51 -2.87 -11.47 7.10
CA LEU A 51 -2.99 -10.46 8.15
C LEU A 51 -1.80 -10.58 9.11
N THR A 52 -1.37 -9.44 9.65
CA THR A 52 -0.32 -9.42 10.67
C THR A 52 -0.92 -9.11 12.04
N LEU A 53 -0.21 -9.49 13.09
CA LEU A 53 -0.44 -8.92 14.41
C LEU A 53 -0.04 -7.43 14.40
N PRO A 54 -0.64 -6.60 15.26
CA PRO A 54 -0.16 -5.24 15.49
C PRO A 54 1.28 -5.27 16.02
N ALA A 55 2.15 -4.45 15.45
CA ALA A 55 3.53 -4.33 15.90
C ALA A 55 4.01 -2.87 15.84
N SER A 56 4.84 -2.49 16.80
CA SER A 56 5.38 -1.12 16.93
C SER A 56 6.62 -0.95 16.07
N TYR A 57 6.69 0.15 15.33
CA TYR A 57 7.81 0.51 14.46
C TYR A 57 8.09 2.01 14.54
N MET A 58 9.32 2.40 14.22
CA MET A 58 9.58 3.76 13.78
C MET A 58 9.12 3.87 12.33
N TYR A 59 8.03 4.60 12.10
CA TYR A 59 7.49 4.83 10.77
C TYR A 59 8.27 5.96 10.11
N GLU A 60 9.10 5.62 9.14
CA GLU A 60 9.98 6.59 8.46
C GLU A 60 9.19 7.62 7.63
N ARG A 61 9.76 8.82 7.51
CA ARG A 61 9.31 9.87 6.59
C ARG A 61 9.28 9.35 5.15
N SER A 62 8.07 9.14 4.63
CA SER A 62 7.87 8.48 3.34
C SER A 62 6.48 8.74 2.78
N ILE A 63 6.29 8.40 1.50
CA ILE A 63 4.97 8.22 0.90
C ILE A 63 4.76 6.72 0.76
N CYS A 64 3.70 6.19 1.36
CA CYS A 64 3.36 4.78 1.29
C CYS A 64 2.12 4.56 0.43
N LEU A 65 2.28 3.75 -0.61
CA LEU A 65 1.21 3.35 -1.54
C LEU A 65 0.88 1.87 -1.35
N ILE A 66 -0.40 1.52 -1.45
CA ILE A 66 -0.88 0.14 -1.40
C ILE A 66 -1.38 -0.23 -2.79
N ALA A 67 -0.93 -1.35 -3.36
CA ALA A 67 -1.47 -1.84 -4.63
C ALA A 67 -2.65 -2.81 -4.43
N GLN A 68 -2.68 -3.52 -3.29
CA GLN A 68 -3.71 -4.46 -2.92
C GLN A 68 -3.74 -4.63 -1.39
N GLY A 69 -4.94 -4.81 -0.84
CA GLY A 69 -5.14 -5.01 0.60
C GLY A 69 -5.34 -3.71 1.36
N THR A 70 -5.14 -3.74 2.67
CA THR A 70 -5.32 -2.57 3.54
C THR A 70 -4.34 -2.64 4.70
N LYS A 71 -3.65 -1.52 4.94
CA LYS A 71 -2.77 -1.33 6.08
C LYS A 71 -3.43 -0.35 7.07
N ARG A 72 -3.34 -0.70 8.35
CA ARG A 72 -3.72 0.15 9.49
C ARG A 72 -2.46 0.65 10.17
N VAL A 73 -2.45 1.92 10.52
CA VAL A 73 -1.41 2.60 11.30
C VAL A 73 -2.10 3.32 12.46
N VAL A 74 -1.63 3.07 13.68
CA VAL A 74 -2.11 3.75 14.88
C VAL A 74 -1.01 4.68 15.38
N LEU A 75 -1.35 5.96 15.54
CA LEU A 75 -0.47 7.01 16.03
C LEU A 75 -1.15 7.71 17.22
N GLY A 76 -0.66 7.44 18.44
CA GLY A 76 -1.35 7.86 19.65
C GLY A 76 -2.75 7.25 19.71
N GLU A 77 -3.78 8.09 19.68
CA GLU A 77 -5.20 7.69 19.69
C GLU A 77 -5.82 7.64 18.29
N GLU A 78 -5.08 8.03 17.26
CA GLU A 78 -5.58 8.12 15.89
C GLU A 78 -5.33 6.82 15.11
N VAL A 79 -6.30 6.43 14.29
CA VAL A 79 -6.22 5.24 13.42
C VAL A 79 -6.33 5.66 11.97
N TYR A 80 -5.31 5.30 11.20
CA TYR A 80 -5.21 5.53 9.76
C TYR A 80 -5.30 4.21 9.02
N GLU A 81 -6.37 3.98 8.27
CA GLU A 81 -6.49 2.86 7.35
C GLU A 81 -6.38 3.35 5.90
N TYR A 82 -5.52 2.71 5.12
CA TYR A 82 -5.34 3.06 3.72
C TYR A 82 -5.20 1.82 2.85
N ASP A 83 -5.77 1.93 1.65
CA ASP A 83 -5.97 0.88 0.67
C ASP A 83 -5.54 1.40 -0.74
N PRO A 84 -5.78 0.69 -1.84
CA PRO A 84 -5.34 1.15 -3.17
C PRO A 84 -5.86 2.51 -3.65
N HIS A 85 -6.83 3.09 -2.95
CA HIS A 85 -7.39 4.40 -3.27
C HIS A 85 -6.92 5.51 -2.32
N HIS A 86 -6.10 5.16 -1.33
CA HIS A 86 -5.59 6.07 -0.31
C HIS A 86 -4.08 5.90 -0.14
N TYR A 87 -3.40 6.95 0.29
CA TYR A 87 -1.97 6.89 0.60
C TYR A 87 -1.73 7.54 1.95
N LEU A 88 -0.64 7.15 2.59
CA LEU A 88 -0.16 7.78 3.81
C LEU A 88 1.15 8.50 3.51
N ILE A 89 1.25 9.76 3.92
CA ILE A 89 2.46 10.57 3.83
C ILE A 89 2.90 10.99 5.23
N THR A 90 4.18 10.84 5.53
CA THR A 90 4.79 11.25 6.79
C THR A 90 5.98 12.18 6.50
N SER A 91 6.01 13.35 7.13
CA SER A 91 7.10 14.32 6.96
C SER A 91 8.24 14.16 7.96
N ILE A 92 7.98 13.43 9.04
CA ILE A 92 8.93 13.12 10.11
C ILE A 92 8.80 11.65 10.49
N ASP A 93 9.82 11.13 11.16
CA ASP A 93 9.82 9.76 11.68
C ASP A 93 8.95 9.71 12.94
N LEU A 94 8.00 8.77 12.99
CA LEU A 94 6.99 8.70 14.05
C LEU A 94 6.89 7.29 14.63
N PRO A 95 6.83 7.13 15.97
CA PRO A 95 6.52 5.83 16.56
C PRO A 95 5.04 5.49 16.27
N ALA A 96 4.80 4.35 15.61
CA ALA A 96 3.45 3.94 15.24
C ALA A 96 3.26 2.43 15.36
N VAL A 97 2.03 1.99 15.63
CA VAL A 97 1.66 0.58 15.56
C VAL A 97 1.09 0.28 14.18
N CYS A 98 1.71 -0.64 13.45
CA CYS A 98 1.28 -1.03 12.12
C CYS A 98 0.63 -2.41 12.11
N GLN A 99 -0.36 -2.60 11.24
CA GLN A 99 -1.02 -3.87 11.04
C GLN A 99 -1.49 -4.02 9.59
N ILE A 100 -1.29 -5.18 8.97
CA ILE A 100 -2.00 -5.55 7.74
C ILE A 100 -3.33 -6.17 8.12
N ILE A 101 -4.43 -5.52 7.75
CA ILE A 101 -5.80 -5.90 8.15
C ILE A 101 -6.60 -6.50 7.00
N LYS A 102 -6.16 -6.31 5.75
CA LYS A 102 -6.65 -7.04 4.58
C LYS A 102 -5.48 -7.46 3.72
N ALA A 103 -5.34 -8.76 3.50
CA ALA A 103 -4.38 -9.36 2.60
C ALA A 103 -4.97 -10.66 2.02
N SER A 104 -4.49 -11.05 0.85
CA SER A 104 -4.84 -12.31 0.23
C SER A 104 -3.63 -12.81 -0.53
N ARG A 105 -3.26 -14.07 -0.31
CA ARG A 105 -2.27 -14.74 -1.14
C ARG A 105 -2.74 -14.72 -2.61
N PRO A 106 -1.85 -14.47 -3.58
CA PRO A 106 -2.20 -14.67 -4.99
C PRO A 106 -2.67 -16.10 -5.19
N SER A 107 -3.89 -16.29 -5.73
CA SER A 107 -4.34 -17.60 -6.16
C SER A 107 -3.37 -18.11 -7.23
N LEU A 108 -2.71 -19.24 -6.98
CA LEU A 108 -1.90 -19.96 -7.95
C LEU A 108 -2.81 -20.44 -9.08
N THR A 109 -2.99 -19.61 -10.12
CA THR A 109 -3.70 -19.93 -11.35
C THR A 109 -2.96 -19.31 -12.51
#